data_AF-A0A969LQZ2-F1
#
_entry.id   AF-A0A969LQZ2-F1
#
_cell.length_a   1.000
_cell.length_b   1.000
_cell.length_c   1.000
_cell.angle_alpha   90.00
_cell.angle_beta   90.00
_cell.angle_gamma   90.00
#
_symmetry.space_group_name_H-M   'P 1'
#
loop_
_entity.id
_entity.type
_entity.pdbx_description
1 polymer ?
#
loop_
_entity_poly.entity_id
_entity_poly.type
_entity_poly.pdbx_seq_one_letter_code
_entity_poly.pdbx_strand_id
1 'polypeptide(L)'
;MAWQAGQQIQGGKYTIDRILGIGGAGITYLARRQDGQRFVIKTLNDTVRLDPRFANYQTKLQQDFLNEALRLARCSHPREEILGRWVVLFCQ
;
A
#
# COMPACT_ATOMS: atom_id res chain seq x y z
N MET A 1 -7.55 -8.47 -7.01
CA MET A 1 -7.50 -7.71 -8.30
C MET A 1 -6.93 -6.31 -8.05
N ALA A 2 -6.25 -5.71 -9.03
CA ALA A 2 -5.68 -4.35 -8.90
C ALA A 2 -6.76 -3.25 -8.93
N TRP A 3 -6.65 -2.26 -8.04
CA TRP A 3 -7.54 -1.10 -8.05
C TRP A 3 -7.30 -0.19 -9.25
N GLN A 4 -8.36 0.43 -9.75
CA GLN A 4 -8.33 1.28 -10.95
C GLN A 4 -8.28 2.77 -10.59
N ALA A 5 -7.79 3.61 -11.51
CA ALA A 5 -7.85 5.06 -11.36
C ALA A 5 -9.32 5.53 -11.22
N GLY A 6 -9.55 6.50 -10.34
CA GLY A 6 -10.88 6.97 -9.96
C GLY A 6 -11.61 6.09 -8.94
N GLN A 7 -11.11 4.89 -8.65
CA GLN A 7 -11.74 4.01 -7.66
C GLN A 7 -11.63 4.60 -6.26
N GLN A 8 -12.75 4.65 -5.55
CA GLN A 8 -12.80 5.05 -4.14
C GLN A 8 -12.66 3.83 -3.22
N ILE A 9 -11.86 3.98 -2.15
CA ILE A 9 -11.59 2.94 -1.16
C ILE A 9 -11.76 3.47 0.26
N GLN A 10 -11.87 2.56 1.24
CA GLN A 10 -12.19 2.88 2.64
C GLN A 10 -13.42 3.80 2.77
N GLY A 11 -14.53 3.43 2.14
CA GLY A 11 -15.77 4.19 2.22
C GLY A 11 -15.67 5.61 1.64
N GLY A 12 -14.88 5.82 0.58
CA GLY A 12 -14.74 7.13 -0.06
C GLY A 12 -13.64 8.02 0.52
N LYS A 13 -12.87 7.53 1.50
CA LYS A 13 -11.80 8.30 2.13
C LYS A 13 -10.64 8.58 1.17
N TYR A 14 -10.31 7.63 0.30
CA TYR A 14 -9.24 7.79 -0.70
C TYR A 14 -9.75 7.45 -2.09
N THR A 15 -9.33 8.25 -3.07
CA THR A 15 -9.52 7.99 -4.50
C THR A 15 -8.18 7.59 -5.10
N ILE A 16 -8.13 6.47 -5.83
CA ILE A 16 -6.92 6.02 -6.51
C ILE A 16 -6.66 6.94 -7.71
N ASP A 17 -5.47 7.55 -7.76
CA ASP A 17 -5.04 8.36 -8.90
C ASP A 17 -4.41 7.45 -9.97
N ARG A 18 -3.44 6.61 -9.58
CA ARG A 18 -2.76 5.66 -10.49
C ARG A 18 -1.95 4.60 -9.73
N ILE A 19 -1.53 3.56 -10.44
CA ILE A 19 -0.50 2.62 -9.99
C ILE A 19 0.87 3.31 -10.09
N LEU A 20 1.67 3.22 -9.02
CA LEU A 20 3.07 3.66 -8.99
C LEU A 20 4.04 2.51 -9.28
N GLY A 21 3.67 1.28 -8.94
CA GLY A 21 4.49 0.11 -9.25
C GLY A 21 3.84 -1.19 -8.80
N ILE A 22 4.30 -2.29 -9.41
CA ILE A 22 3.89 -3.66 -9.07
C ILE A 22 5.19 -4.43 -8.80
N GLY A 23 5.30 -5.03 -7.62
CA GLY A 23 6.45 -5.85 -7.23
C GLY A 23 6.04 -7.13 -6.53
N GLY A 24 7.03 -7.95 -6.13
CA GLY A 24 6.80 -9.25 -5.48
C GLY A 24 6.02 -9.16 -4.16
N ALA A 25 6.12 -8.03 -3.46
CA ALA A 25 5.37 -7.76 -2.23
C ALA A 25 3.98 -7.13 -2.48
N GLY A 26 3.61 -6.83 -3.72
CA GLY A 26 2.29 -6.29 -4.04
C GLY A 26 2.28 -5.04 -4.92
N ILE A 27 1.16 -4.31 -4.88
CA ILE A 27 0.90 -3.15 -5.75
C ILE A 27 0.97 -1.87 -4.91
N THR A 28 1.68 -0.88 -5.44
CA THR A 28 1.78 0.46 -4.86
C THR A 28 0.97 1.43 -5.71
N TYR A 29 0.12 2.22 -5.06
CA TYR A 29 -0.80 3.18 -5.66
C TYR A 29 -0.50 4.59 -5.13
N LEU A 30 -0.71 5.57 -5.99
CA LEU A 30 -0.93 6.95 -5.58
C LEU A 30 -2.42 7.14 -5.37
N ALA A 31 -2.79 7.70 -4.24
CA ALA A 31 -4.16 8.02 -3.89
C ALA A 31 -4.29 9.46 -3.38
N ARG A 32 -5.50 9.99 -3.43
CA ARG A 32 -5.84 11.33 -2.97
C ARG A 32 -7.01 11.28 -2.01
N ARG A 33 -6.91 12.03 -0.92
CA ARG A 33 -8.02 12.26 0.00
C ARG A 33 -8.85 13.46 -0.47
N GLN A 34 -10.07 13.60 0.05
CA GLN A 34 -11.01 14.66 -0.34
C GLN A 34 -10.45 16.09 -0.14
N ASP A 35 -9.55 16.29 0.81
CA ASP A 35 -8.85 17.56 1.05
C ASP A 35 -7.68 17.82 0.09
N GLY A 36 -7.52 17.00 -0.95
CA GLY A 36 -6.46 17.13 -1.95
C GLY A 36 -5.11 16.55 -1.52
N GLN A 37 -4.98 16.08 -0.28
CA GLN A 37 -3.74 15.49 0.20
C GLN A 37 -3.45 14.16 -0.51
N ARG A 38 -2.21 13.98 -0.97
CA ARG A 38 -1.73 12.77 -1.65
C ARG A 38 -1.17 11.76 -0.66
N PHE A 39 -1.45 10.49 -0.94
CA PHE A 39 -1.02 9.35 -0.15
C PHE A 39 -0.46 8.26 -1.05
N VAL A 40 0.52 7.53 -0.54
CA VAL A 40 0.96 6.28 -1.18
C VAL A 40 0.37 5.11 -0.41
N ILE A 41 -0.29 4.21 -1.16
CA ILE A 41 -0.95 3.04 -0.62
C ILE A 41 -0.33 1.80 -1.22
N LYS A 42 0.12 0.87 -0.39
CA LYS A 42 0.65 -0.42 -0.85
C LYS A 42 -0.28 -1.54 -0.37
N THR A 43 -0.63 -2.45 -1.26
CA THR A 43 -1.45 -3.63 -0.97
C THR A 43 -0.65 -4.88 -1.28
N LEU A 44 -0.77 -5.92 -0.48
CA LEU A 44 -0.27 -7.25 -0.83
C LEU A 44 -1.05 -7.79 -2.05
N ASN A 45 -0.37 -8.51 -2.95
CA ASN A 45 -1.03 -9.11 -4.11
C ASN A 45 -1.75 -10.40 -3.71
N ASP A 46 -3.04 -10.51 -4.09
CA ASP A 46 -3.86 -11.71 -3.85
C ASP A 46 -3.25 -12.97 -4.47
N THR A 47 -2.54 -12.86 -5.59
CA THR A 47 -1.92 -14.03 -6.25
C THR A 47 -0.83 -14.67 -5.41
N VAL A 48 -0.08 -13.88 -4.63
CA VAL A 48 0.93 -14.42 -3.71
C VAL A 48 0.26 -14.96 -2.44
N ARG A 49 -0.84 -14.35 -2.00
CA ARG A 49 -1.62 -14.77 -0.82
C ARG A 49 -2.37 -16.09 -1.02
N LEU A 50 -2.78 -16.40 -2.25
CA LEU A 50 -3.65 -17.55 -2.55
C LEU A 50 -2.90 -18.79 -3.03
N ASP A 51 -1.60 -18.71 -3.33
CA ASP A 51 -0.82 -19.85 -3.81
C ASP A 51 -0.17 -20.62 -2.64
N PRO A 52 -0.63 -21.86 -2.32
CA PRO A 52 -0.16 -22.64 -1.18
C PRO A 52 1.33 -22.98 -1.25
N ARG A 53 1.93 -22.98 -2.46
CA ARG A 53 3.36 -23.27 -2.65
C ARG A 53 4.25 -22.20 -2.03
N PHE A 54 3.69 -21.03 -1.73
CA PHE A 54 4.37 -19.90 -1.13
C PHE A 54 3.96 -19.66 0.32
N ALA A 55 3.27 -20.58 1.01
CA ALA A 55 2.78 -20.37 2.37
C ALA A 55 3.86 -19.80 3.35
N ASN A 56 5.07 -20.38 3.33
CA ASN A 56 6.19 -19.89 4.16
C ASN A 56 6.69 -18.49 3.71
N TYR A 57 6.63 -18.22 2.41
CA TYR A 57 7.00 -16.94 1.81
C TYR A 57 5.92 -15.86 2.07
N GLN A 58 4.64 -16.24 2.16
CA GLN A 58 3.53 -15.36 2.50
C GLN A 58 3.66 -14.80 3.91
N THR A 59 3.96 -15.66 4.90
CA THR A 59 4.16 -15.21 6.29
C THR A 59 5.32 -14.23 6.38
N LYS A 60 6.44 -14.53 5.72
CA LYS A 60 7.60 -13.64 5.67
C LYS A 60 7.28 -12.31 4.97
N LEU A 61 6.61 -12.34 3.82
CA LEU A 61 6.20 -11.13 3.10
C LEU A 61 5.25 -10.25 3.91
N GLN A 62 4.27 -10.84 4.59
CA GLN A 62 3.37 -10.11 5.48
C GLN A 62 4.15 -9.48 6.64
N GLN A 63 5.07 -10.23 7.24
CA GLN A 63 5.92 -9.74 8.32
C GLN A 63 6.85 -8.62 7.87
N ASP A 64 7.51 -8.76 6.73
CA ASP A 64 8.40 -7.74 6.15
C ASP A 64 7.63 -6.48 5.79
N PHE A 65 6.42 -6.64 5.23
CA PHE A 65 5.51 -5.54 4.92
C PHE A 65 5.06 -4.78 6.18
N LEU A 66 4.68 -5.51 7.24
CA LEU A 66 4.36 -4.93 8.55
C LEU A 66 5.57 -4.22 9.17
N ASN A 67 6.75 -4.84 9.09
CA ASN A 67 7.98 -4.26 9.61
C ASN A 67 8.36 -2.97 8.87
N GLU A 68 8.19 -2.94 7.54
CA GLU A 68 8.37 -1.73 6.72
C GLU A 68 7.39 -0.64 7.14
N ALA A 69 6.10 -0.98 7.30
CA ALA A 69 5.08 -0.06 7.80
C ALA A 69 5.42 0.51 9.19
N LEU A 70 5.84 -0.34 10.12
CA LEU A 70 6.22 0.06 11.49
C LEU A 70 7.49 0.91 11.52
N ARG A 71 8.49 0.59 10.70
CA ARG A 71 9.70 1.41 10.56
C ARG A 71 9.36 2.79 10.03
N LEU A 72 8.55 2.85 8.96
CA LEU A 72 8.11 4.11 8.37
C LEU A 72 7.25 4.94 9.33
N ALA A 73 6.36 4.31 10.10
CA ALA A 73 5.55 4.99 11.10
C ALA A 73 6.39 5.62 12.23
N ARG A 74 7.56 5.05 12.50
CA ARG A 74 8.52 5.54 13.52
C ARG A 74 9.51 6.56 12.99
N CYS A 75 9.61 6.75 11.67
CA CYS A 75 10.47 7.76 11.06
C CYS A 75 9.84 9.15 11.19
N SER A 76 10.28 9.91 12.20
CA SER A 76 10.04 11.36 12.30
C SER A 76 11.19 12.09 11.61
N HIS A 77 11.17 12.18 10.28
CA HIS A 77 12.13 12.99 9.54
C HIS A 77 11.54 14.38 9.25
N PRO A 78 12.26 15.48 9.58
CA PRO A 78 11.82 16.82 9.22
C PRO A 78 11.85 16.95 7.68
N ARG A 79 10.68 17.29 7.13
CA ARG A 79 10.38 17.88 5.80
C ARG A 79 11.63 18.08 4.91
N GLU A 80 11.77 17.46 3.74
CA GLU A 80 11.15 17.76 2.44
C GLU A 80 11.51 16.61 1.46
N GLU A 81 10.79 16.44 0.34
CA GLU A 81 11.02 15.44 -0.73
C GLU A 81 10.43 14.01 -0.65
N ILE A 82 9.56 13.67 0.29
CA ILE A 82 8.70 12.47 0.10
C ILE A 82 7.27 12.92 -0.16
N LEU A 83 6.92 12.97 -1.44
CA LEU A 83 5.56 13.18 -1.96
C LEU A 83 4.59 12.19 -1.32
N GLY A 84 3.86 12.64 -0.29
CA GLY A 84 2.67 11.98 0.23
C GLY A 84 2.88 11.20 1.53
N ARG A 85 1.89 11.30 2.42
CA ARG A 85 1.84 10.48 3.64
C ARG A 85 1.57 9.03 3.24
N TRP A 86 2.16 8.07 3.95
CA TRP A 86 1.99 6.64 3.65
C TRP A 86 0.78 6.08 4.39
N VAL A 87 -0.06 5.32 3.71
CA VAL A 87 -1.19 4.59 4.32
C VAL A 87 -1.08 3.14 3.89
N VAL A 88 -0.86 2.25 4.85
CA VAL A 88 -0.82 0.81 4.62
C VAL A 88 -2.23 0.26 4.77
N LEU A 89 -2.76 -0.34 3.70
CA LEU A 89 -4.07 -0.97 3.71
C LEU A 89 -3.95 -2.47 3.49
N PHE A 90 -4.43 -3.23 4.47
CA PHE A 90 -4.65 -4.66 4.34
C PHE A 90 -6.01 -4.87 3.68
N CYS A 91 -6.03 -5.51 2.53
CA CYS A 91 -7.25 -6.12 2.02
C CYS A 91 -7.44 -7.41 2.83
N GLN A 92 -8.48 -7.47 3.67
CA GLN A 92 -8.99 -8.73 4.22
C GLN A 92 -9.62 -9.52 3.07
#